data_AF-W2P1X8-F1
#
_entry.id   AF-W2P1X8-F1
#
_cell.length_a   1.000
_cell.length_b   1.000
_cell.length_c   1.000
_cell.angle_alpha   90.00
_cell.angle_beta   90.00
_cell.angle_gamma   90.00
#
_symmetry.space_group_name_H-M   'P 1'
#
loop_
_entity.id
_entity.type
_entity.pdbx_description
1 polymer ?
#
loop_
_entity_poly.entity_id
_entity_poly.type
_entity_poly.pdbx_seq_one_letter_code
_entity_poly.pdbx_strand_id
1 'polypeptide(L)'
;TAEDVKKAFTLCELVAKEEFEMDKLHAPLKDILRTDFNINTWHAAYQHLISDGATRELVRFSAPDWYIPVDERRSLFCCLVHGLDISVYEYAMTLTNYMATLGDLDGLLDDKNLADVREGRAIPAELEIYAASKMHGWNITLKAVDDGSRLTSCFTYHAENATKDVILVRGGGYFAVKVDGYVL
;
A
#
# COMPACT_ATOMS: atom_id res chain seq x y z
N THR A 1 14.29 -3.66 33.49
CA THR A 1 13.93 -3.09 34.81
C THR A 1 12.85 -2.03 34.62
N ALA A 2 12.22 -1.52 35.69
CA ALA A 2 11.21 -0.45 35.57
C ALA A 2 11.79 0.82 34.91
N GLU A 3 13.10 1.06 35.04
CA GLU A 3 13.81 2.15 34.36
C GLU A 3 13.90 1.94 32.85
N ASP A 4 14.20 0.73 32.39
CA ASP A 4 14.28 0.42 30.95
C ASP A 4 12.94 0.64 30.25
N VAL A 5 11.84 0.29 30.92
CA VAL A 5 10.47 0.49 30.40
C VAL A 5 10.12 1.99 30.32
N LYS A 6 10.45 2.77 31.35
CA LYS A 6 10.28 4.23 31.30
C LYS A 6 11.11 4.87 30.20
N LYS A 7 12.35 4.41 30.02
CA LYS A 7 13.26 4.91 28.97
C LYS A 7 12.72 4.62 27.57
N ALA A 8 12.14 3.44 27.37
CA ALA A 8 11.47 3.07 26.11
C ALA A 8 10.25 3.95 25.82
N PHE A 9 9.39 4.23 26.82
CA PHE A 9 8.25 5.12 26.63
C PHE A 9 8.66 6.56 26.31
N THR A 10 9.71 7.07 26.94
CA THR A 10 10.26 8.40 26.62
C THR A 10 10.84 8.47 25.21
N LEU A 11 11.61 7.44 24.79
CA LEU A 11 12.16 7.34 23.43
C LEU A 11 11.08 7.30 22.35
N CYS A 12 9.95 6.64 22.65
CA CYS A 12 8.82 6.55 21.73
C CYS A 12 7.85 7.74 21.81
N GLU A 13 8.18 8.79 22.59
CA GLU A 13 7.28 9.91 22.90
C GLU A 13 5.89 9.51 23.43
N LEU A 14 5.76 8.29 23.94
CA LEU A 14 4.55 7.76 24.60
C LEU A 14 4.48 8.21 26.06
N VAL A 15 4.97 9.41 26.32
CA VAL A 15 4.86 10.07 27.61
C VAL A 15 3.50 10.74 27.65
N ALA A 16 2.86 10.82 28.83
CA ALA A 16 1.64 11.61 28.98
C ALA A 16 1.95 13.07 28.59
N LYS A 17 1.52 13.47 27.38
CA LYS A 17 1.63 14.83 26.87
C LYS A 17 0.55 15.64 27.58
N GLU A 18 0.88 16.08 28.80
CA GLU A 18 0.04 16.84 29.73
C GLU A 18 -1.17 16.06 30.28
N GLU A 19 -1.56 16.33 31.52
CA GLU A 19 -2.84 15.85 32.03
C GLU A 19 -3.95 16.54 31.24
N PHE A 20 -4.94 15.77 30.79
CA PHE A 20 -6.06 16.29 30.03
C PHE A 20 -6.89 17.23 30.91
N GLU A 21 -6.64 18.53 30.80
CA GLU A 21 -7.37 19.55 31.51
C GLU A 21 -8.72 19.77 30.84
N MET A 22 -9.75 19.09 31.34
CA MET A 22 -11.13 19.30 30.89
C MET A 22 -11.54 20.77 30.91
N ASP A 23 -11.01 21.56 31.86
CA ASP A 23 -11.29 22.99 31.98
C ASP A 23 -10.75 23.85 30.84
N LYS A 24 -9.80 23.35 30.04
CA LYS A 24 -9.29 24.05 28.86
C LYS A 24 -10.08 23.76 27.58
N LEU A 25 -10.99 22.77 27.58
CA LEU A 25 -11.84 22.48 26.43
C LEU A 25 -12.80 23.63 26.12
N HIS A 26 -13.09 23.82 24.84
CA HIS A 26 -14.19 24.67 24.42
C HIS A 26 -15.52 24.16 24.97
N ALA A 27 -16.44 25.09 25.30
CA ALA A 27 -17.74 24.78 25.90
C ALA A 27 -18.53 23.65 25.19
N PRO A 28 -18.59 23.57 23.84
CA PRO A 28 -19.27 22.47 23.17
C PRO A 28 -18.65 21.11 23.50
N LEU A 29 -17.33 21.01 23.60
CA LEU A 29 -16.64 19.75 23.91
C LEU A 29 -16.81 19.36 25.39
N LYS A 30 -16.84 20.34 26.29
CA LYS A 30 -17.15 20.08 27.72
C LYS A 30 -18.54 19.51 27.91
N ASP A 31 -19.52 20.06 27.20
CA ASP A 31 -20.91 19.64 27.32
C ASP A 31 -21.13 18.22 26.79
N ILE A 32 -20.37 17.77 25.78
CA ILE A 32 -20.38 16.38 25.30
C ILE A 32 -19.93 15.40 26.39
N LEU A 33 -18.96 15.80 27.20
CA LEU A 33 -18.37 14.94 28.23
C LEU A 33 -19.18 14.91 29.52
N ARG A 34 -20.31 15.64 29.61
CA ARG A 34 -21.19 15.60 30.79
C ARG A 34 -21.96 14.28 30.86
N THR A 35 -22.20 13.81 32.08
CA THR A 35 -22.93 12.57 32.35
C THR A 35 -24.41 12.62 31.97
N ASP A 36 -24.99 13.81 31.88
CA ASP A 36 -26.37 14.08 31.48
C ASP A 36 -26.48 14.55 30.02
N PHE A 37 -25.48 14.25 29.20
CA PHE A 37 -25.41 14.69 27.80
C PHE A 37 -26.69 14.38 27.03
N ASN A 38 -27.31 15.43 26.51
CA ASN A 38 -28.45 15.35 25.61
C ASN A 38 -28.06 15.93 24.25
N ILE A 39 -28.01 15.07 23.24
CA ILE A 39 -27.62 15.45 21.88
C ILE A 39 -28.52 16.52 21.27
N ASN A 40 -29.81 16.53 21.57
CA ASN A 40 -30.76 17.50 20.99
C ASN A 40 -30.57 18.89 21.60
N THR A 41 -30.41 18.97 22.93
CA THR A 41 -30.12 20.23 23.63
C THR A 41 -28.77 20.79 23.21
N TRP A 42 -27.76 19.93 23.11
CA TRP A 42 -26.43 20.30 22.65
C TRP A 42 -26.46 20.81 21.20
N HIS A 43 -27.11 20.08 20.30
CA HIS A 43 -27.22 20.47 18.90
C HIS A 43 -27.95 21.81 18.75
N ALA A 44 -29.06 22.02 19.46
CA ALA A 44 -29.78 23.30 19.44
C ALA A 44 -28.92 24.47 19.95
N ALA A 45 -28.11 24.25 21.00
CA ALA A 45 -27.22 25.27 21.56
C ALA A 45 -26.06 25.62 20.63
N TYR A 46 -25.49 24.64 19.91
CA TYR A 46 -24.26 24.80 19.14
C TYR A 46 -24.41 24.71 17.62
N GLN A 47 -25.63 24.58 17.09
CA GLN A 47 -25.91 24.55 15.65
C GLN A 47 -25.33 25.75 14.90
N HIS A 48 -25.25 26.92 15.54
CA HIS A 48 -24.71 28.14 14.95
C HIS A 48 -23.19 28.07 14.70
N LEU A 49 -22.45 27.26 15.47
CA LEU A 49 -21.03 26.98 15.24
C LEU A 49 -20.84 26.10 14.00
N ILE A 50 -21.86 25.32 13.64
CA ILE A 50 -21.93 24.52 12.42
C ILE A 50 -22.51 25.42 11.32
N SER A 51 -21.88 26.57 11.06
CA SER A 51 -22.29 27.42 9.94
C SER A 51 -22.07 26.68 8.61
N ASP A 52 -23.05 26.78 7.69
CA ASP A 52 -23.04 26.27 6.31
C ASP A 52 -21.85 26.75 5.46
N GLY A 53 -21.08 27.73 5.96
CA GLY A 53 -19.89 28.29 5.33
C GLY A 53 -18.56 27.73 5.83
N ALA A 54 -18.55 26.82 6.81
CA ALA A 54 -17.35 26.04 7.08
C ALA A 54 -17.16 25.11 5.89
N THR A 55 -16.23 25.44 4.99
CA THR A 55 -15.64 24.49 4.06
C THR A 55 -15.09 23.34 4.90
N ARG A 56 -15.96 22.36 5.18
CA ARG A 56 -15.55 21.02 5.55
C ARG A 56 -14.72 20.59 4.36
N GLU A 57 -13.41 20.72 4.48
CA GLU A 57 -12.51 20.04 3.59
C GLU A 57 -12.86 18.58 3.76
N LEU A 58 -13.70 18.09 2.84
CA LEU A 58 -13.95 16.67 2.70
C LEU A 58 -12.59 16.12 2.32
N VAL A 59 -11.80 15.73 3.32
CA VAL A 59 -10.63 14.89 3.13
C VAL A 59 -11.20 13.57 2.62
N ARG A 60 -11.48 13.53 1.31
CA ARG A 60 -11.74 12.30 0.59
C ARG A 60 -10.42 11.57 0.64
N PHE A 61 -10.27 10.69 1.63
CA PHE A 61 -9.40 9.54 1.50
C PHE A 61 -10.00 8.69 0.38
N SER A 62 -9.79 9.08 -0.88
CA SER A 62 -10.05 8.20 -2.00
C SER A 62 -9.22 6.95 -1.71
N ALA A 63 -9.90 5.79 -1.64
CA ALA A 63 -9.20 4.53 -1.62
C ALA A 63 -8.23 4.53 -2.81
N PRO A 64 -7.04 3.92 -2.69
CA PRO A 64 -6.13 3.84 -3.81
C PRO A 64 -6.87 3.28 -5.02
N ASP A 65 -6.73 3.93 -6.18
CA ASP A 65 -7.19 3.33 -7.43
C ASP A 65 -6.29 2.11 -7.70
N TRP A 66 -6.89 0.97 -8.00
CA TRP A 66 -6.16 -0.26 -8.32
C TRP A 66 -6.34 -0.58 -9.79
N TYR A 67 -5.24 -0.85 -10.48
CA TYR A 67 -5.30 -1.48 -11.79
C TYR A 67 -5.39 -2.98 -11.60
N ILE A 68 -6.49 -3.56 -12.09
CA ILE A 68 -6.77 -5.00 -12.05
C ILE A 68 -6.79 -5.52 -13.50
N PRO A 69 -5.79 -6.31 -13.91
CA PRO A 69 -5.74 -6.91 -15.24
C PRO A 69 -6.86 -7.94 -15.46
N VAL A 70 -7.29 -8.09 -16.72
CA VAL A 70 -8.30 -9.09 -17.12
C VAL A 70 -7.72 -10.51 -17.22
N ASP A 71 -6.45 -10.63 -17.63
CA ASP A 71 -5.78 -11.92 -17.80
C ASP A 71 -5.04 -12.33 -16.53
N GLU A 72 -5.53 -13.40 -15.87
CA GLU A 72 -4.93 -13.99 -14.66
C GLU A 72 -3.45 -14.33 -14.84
N ARG A 73 -3.14 -15.08 -15.90
CA ARG A 73 -1.81 -15.67 -16.11
C ARG A 73 -0.77 -14.62 -16.45
N ARG A 74 -1.20 -13.49 -17.00
CA ARG A 74 -0.35 -12.35 -17.33
C ARG A 74 -0.52 -11.18 -16.37
N SER A 75 -1.29 -11.34 -15.30
CA SER A 75 -1.68 -10.23 -14.42
C SER A 75 -0.46 -9.53 -13.81
N LEU A 76 0.58 -10.28 -13.42
CA LEU A 76 1.81 -9.68 -12.92
C LEU A 76 2.51 -8.81 -13.97
N PHE A 77 2.67 -9.30 -15.21
CA PHE A 77 3.31 -8.51 -16.27
C PHE A 77 2.47 -7.30 -16.66
N CYS A 78 1.14 -7.46 -16.73
CA CYS A 78 0.22 -6.34 -16.92
C CYS A 78 0.38 -5.27 -15.83
N CYS A 79 0.56 -5.68 -14.58
CA CYS A 79 0.78 -4.76 -13.46
C CYS A 79 2.13 -4.05 -13.54
N LEU A 80 3.20 -4.77 -13.83
CA LEU A 80 4.55 -4.23 -13.89
C LEU A 80 4.77 -3.29 -15.08
N VAL A 81 4.07 -3.55 -16.19
CA VAL A 81 4.11 -2.72 -17.39
C VAL A 81 3.13 -1.53 -17.35
N HIS A 82 2.26 -1.49 -16.34
CA HIS A 82 1.23 -0.47 -16.26
C HIS A 82 1.84 0.95 -16.17
N GLY A 83 1.49 1.81 -17.12
CA GLY A 83 2.04 3.16 -17.25
C GLY A 83 3.37 3.25 -17.99
N LEU A 84 3.87 2.14 -18.54
CA LEU A 84 5.00 2.12 -19.48
C LEU A 84 4.48 2.03 -20.92
N ASP A 85 5.18 2.67 -21.86
CA ASP A 85 4.87 2.59 -23.30
C ASP A 85 5.53 1.35 -23.94
N ILE A 86 5.13 0.17 -23.48
CA ILE A 86 5.62 -1.13 -23.97
C ILE A 86 4.51 -2.17 -23.86
N SER A 87 4.44 -3.09 -24.83
CA SER A 87 3.42 -4.15 -24.77
C SER A 87 3.74 -5.19 -23.69
N VAL A 88 2.70 -5.86 -23.16
CA VAL A 88 2.86 -6.92 -22.15
C VAL A 88 3.79 -8.03 -22.64
N TYR A 89 3.70 -8.39 -23.93
CA TYR A 89 4.53 -9.44 -24.53
C TYR A 89 6.00 -9.03 -24.61
N GLU A 90 6.29 -7.83 -25.12
CA GLU A 90 7.65 -7.29 -25.19
C GLU A 90 8.25 -7.10 -23.79
N TYR A 91 7.42 -6.70 -22.82
CA TYR A 91 7.82 -6.60 -21.43
C TYR A 91 8.22 -7.95 -20.84
N ALA A 92 7.37 -8.98 -21.00
CA ALA A 92 7.67 -10.33 -20.52
C ALA A 92 8.95 -10.90 -21.17
N MET A 93 9.17 -10.63 -22.45
CA MET A 93 10.41 -11.00 -23.14
C MET A 93 11.62 -10.27 -22.58
N THR A 94 11.54 -8.95 -22.40
CA THR A 94 12.62 -8.13 -21.84
C THR A 94 12.99 -8.59 -20.44
N LEU A 95 11.99 -8.79 -19.58
CA LEU A 95 12.19 -9.20 -18.20
C LEU A 95 12.79 -10.61 -18.11
N THR A 96 12.28 -11.59 -18.86
CA THR A 96 12.83 -12.95 -18.84
C THR A 96 14.24 -13.03 -19.43
N ASN A 97 14.56 -12.20 -20.43
CA ASN A 97 15.94 -12.08 -20.92
C ASN A 97 16.86 -11.46 -19.86
N TYR A 98 16.39 -10.45 -19.13
CA TYR A 98 17.15 -9.86 -18.02
C TYR A 98 17.38 -10.89 -16.90
N MET A 99 16.36 -11.66 -16.53
CA MET A 99 16.46 -12.74 -15.54
C MET A 99 17.55 -13.76 -15.89
N ALA A 100 17.68 -14.12 -17.17
CA ALA A 100 18.73 -15.04 -17.65
C ALA A 100 20.15 -14.49 -17.45
N THR A 101 20.29 -13.16 -17.30
CA THR A 101 21.59 -12.50 -17.07
C THR A 101 21.82 -12.12 -15.60
N LEU A 102 20.81 -12.27 -14.75
CA LEU A 102 20.87 -11.83 -13.35
C LEU A 102 21.54 -12.91 -12.50
N GLY A 103 22.78 -12.64 -12.07
CA GLY A 103 23.60 -13.62 -11.35
C GLY A 103 22.96 -14.18 -10.07
N ASP A 104 22.11 -13.39 -9.40
CA ASP A 104 21.36 -13.83 -8.21
C ASP A 104 20.34 -14.94 -8.51
N LEU A 105 19.98 -15.14 -9.78
CA LEU A 105 19.04 -16.17 -10.24
C LEU A 105 19.74 -17.35 -10.93
N ASP A 106 21.08 -17.38 -10.96
CA ASP A 106 21.83 -18.45 -11.59
C ASP A 106 21.51 -19.81 -10.94
N GLY A 107 21.24 -20.82 -11.78
CA GLY A 107 20.83 -22.16 -11.36
C GLY A 107 19.41 -22.28 -10.78
N LEU A 108 18.65 -21.18 -10.65
CA LEU A 108 17.24 -21.21 -10.19
C LEU A 108 16.25 -21.34 -11.34
N LEU A 109 16.63 -20.93 -12.53
CA LEU A 109 15.79 -20.89 -13.73
C LEU A 109 16.52 -21.54 -14.89
N ASP A 110 15.76 -22.28 -15.70
CA ASP A 110 16.24 -22.85 -16.96
C ASP A 110 15.51 -22.19 -18.14
N ASP A 111 16.00 -22.44 -19.36
CA ASP A 111 15.42 -21.88 -20.57
C ASP A 111 13.94 -22.23 -20.75
N LYS A 112 13.52 -23.41 -20.29
CA LYS A 112 12.13 -23.87 -20.37
C LYS A 112 11.24 -23.05 -19.45
N ASN A 113 11.66 -22.83 -18.20
CA ASN A 113 10.95 -22.02 -17.22
C ASN A 113 10.77 -20.59 -17.73
N LEU A 114 11.85 -19.98 -18.25
CA LEU A 114 11.80 -18.63 -18.81
C LEU A 114 10.87 -18.52 -20.04
N ALA A 115 10.87 -19.54 -20.91
CA ALA A 115 9.95 -19.59 -22.05
C ALA A 115 8.49 -19.79 -21.62
N ASP A 116 8.24 -20.72 -20.70
CA ASP A 116 6.89 -21.01 -20.18
C ASP A 116 6.30 -19.78 -19.48
N VAL A 117 7.10 -19.03 -18.71
CA VAL A 117 6.69 -17.77 -18.08
C VAL A 117 6.36 -16.71 -19.14
N ARG A 118 7.25 -16.49 -20.12
CA ARG A 118 7.08 -15.51 -21.20
C ARG A 118 5.83 -15.75 -22.04
N GLU A 119 5.53 -17.02 -22.30
CA GLU A 119 4.40 -17.42 -23.14
C GLU A 119 3.08 -17.55 -22.35
N GLY A 120 3.13 -17.38 -21.01
CA GLY A 120 1.97 -17.45 -20.12
C GLY A 120 1.54 -18.90 -19.80
N ARG A 121 2.41 -19.88 -20.04
CA ARG A 121 2.18 -21.29 -19.66
C ARG A 121 2.47 -21.54 -18.19
N ALA A 122 3.44 -20.83 -17.62
CA ALA A 122 3.72 -20.78 -16.18
C ALA A 122 3.20 -19.46 -15.57
N ILE A 123 2.80 -19.51 -14.29
CA ILE A 123 2.36 -18.32 -13.55
C ILE A 123 3.60 -17.64 -12.97
N PRO A 124 3.88 -16.38 -13.31
CA PRO A 124 5.00 -15.65 -12.76
C PRO A 124 4.74 -15.29 -11.28
N ALA A 125 5.81 -15.22 -10.49
CA ALA A 125 5.73 -15.10 -9.05
C ALA A 125 6.91 -14.30 -8.47
N GLU A 126 7.47 -14.75 -7.35
CA GLU A 126 8.44 -13.98 -6.56
C GLU A 126 9.76 -13.70 -7.30
N LEU A 127 10.22 -14.59 -8.18
CA LEU A 127 11.47 -14.41 -8.94
C LEU A 127 11.33 -13.31 -9.99
N GLU A 128 10.19 -13.24 -10.68
CA GLU A 128 9.90 -12.18 -11.66
C GLU A 128 9.75 -10.82 -10.97
N ILE A 129 9.16 -10.77 -9.77
CA ILE A 129 9.06 -9.53 -8.99
C ILE A 129 10.44 -9.06 -8.54
N TYR A 130 11.27 -9.97 -8.04
CA TYR A 130 12.64 -9.67 -7.68
C TYR A 130 13.43 -9.13 -8.88
N ALA A 131 13.38 -9.81 -10.02
CA ALA A 131 14.06 -9.37 -11.23
C ALA A 131 13.54 -8.01 -11.73
N ALA A 132 12.23 -7.78 -11.68
CA ALA A 132 11.63 -6.50 -12.05
C ALA A 132 12.11 -5.36 -11.14
N SER A 133 12.25 -5.61 -9.83
CA SER A 133 12.79 -4.63 -8.88
C SER A 133 14.21 -4.19 -9.26
N LYS A 134 15.05 -5.14 -9.70
CA LYS A 134 16.43 -4.86 -10.12
C LYS A 134 16.49 -4.21 -11.50
N MET A 135 15.73 -4.73 -12.46
CA MET A 135 15.70 -4.24 -13.84
C MET A 135 15.29 -2.76 -13.92
N HIS A 136 14.28 -2.37 -13.14
CA HIS A 136 13.77 -0.99 -13.14
C HIS A 136 14.41 -0.09 -12.08
N GLY A 137 15.10 -0.66 -11.10
CA GLY A 137 15.50 0.06 -9.90
C GLY A 137 14.27 0.55 -9.13
N TRP A 138 13.28 -0.30 -8.89
CA TRP A 138 12.08 0.01 -8.10
C TRP A 138 12.06 -0.79 -6.81
N ASN A 139 11.57 -0.18 -5.72
CA ASN A 139 11.12 -0.99 -4.59
C ASN A 139 9.74 -1.54 -4.93
N ILE A 140 9.57 -2.86 -4.83
CA ILE A 140 8.27 -3.48 -5.09
C ILE A 140 7.80 -4.16 -3.81
N THR A 141 6.70 -3.67 -3.23
CA THR A 141 6.05 -4.30 -2.09
C THR A 141 4.93 -5.22 -2.57
N LEU A 142 5.06 -6.52 -2.34
CA LEU A 142 4.00 -7.51 -2.57
C LEU A 142 3.21 -7.75 -1.28
N LYS A 143 1.90 -7.55 -1.34
CA LYS A 143 0.94 -7.89 -0.29
C LYS A 143 0.09 -9.09 -0.73
N ALA A 144 0.21 -10.22 -0.06
CA ALA A 144 -0.67 -11.35 -0.32
C ALA A 144 -1.91 -11.26 0.57
N VAL A 145 -3.08 -11.56 0.02
CA VAL A 145 -4.36 -11.61 0.74
C VAL A 145 -5.05 -12.97 0.58
N ASP A 146 -5.84 -13.35 1.58
CA ASP A 146 -6.72 -14.53 1.49
C ASP A 146 -8.05 -14.21 0.77
N ASP A 147 -8.91 -15.22 0.63
CA ASP A 147 -10.24 -15.10 0.01
C ASP A 147 -11.15 -14.09 0.74
N GLY A 148 -10.88 -13.82 2.02
CA GLY A 148 -11.54 -12.81 2.83
C GLY A 148 -10.91 -11.41 2.71
N SER A 149 -10.00 -11.21 1.75
CA SER A 149 -9.21 -9.98 1.55
C SER A 149 -8.37 -9.57 2.76
N ARG A 150 -8.02 -10.51 3.63
CA ARG A 150 -7.15 -10.26 4.79
C ARG A 150 -5.71 -10.44 4.38
N LEU A 151 -4.85 -9.52 4.80
CA LEU A 151 -3.41 -9.59 4.56
C LEU A 151 -2.84 -10.84 5.23
N THR A 152 -2.24 -11.72 4.42
CA THR A 152 -1.58 -12.95 4.89
C THR A 152 -0.06 -12.79 4.92
N SER A 153 0.51 -12.01 4.00
CA SER A 153 1.93 -11.70 4.00
C SER A 153 2.24 -10.38 3.30
N CYS A 154 3.39 -9.79 3.62
CA CYS A 154 3.87 -8.56 3.02
C CYS A 154 5.40 -8.61 2.92
N PHE A 155 5.92 -8.53 1.69
CA PHE A 155 7.35 -8.55 1.42
C PHE A 155 7.72 -7.38 0.51
N THR A 156 8.90 -6.80 0.72
CA THR A 156 9.41 -5.73 -0.15
C THR A 156 10.72 -6.16 -0.78
N TYR A 157 10.77 -6.08 -2.11
CA TYR A 157 11.95 -6.31 -2.92
C TYR A 157 12.64 -4.96 -3.13
N HIS A 158 13.79 -4.78 -2.48
CA HIS A 158 14.50 -3.51 -2.49
C HIS A 158 15.46 -3.40 -3.68
N ALA A 159 15.41 -2.26 -4.37
CA ALA A 159 16.45 -1.83 -5.30
C ALA A 159 17.50 -0.99 -4.57
N GLU A 160 18.77 -1.12 -4.94
CA GLU A 160 19.86 -0.38 -4.28
C GLU A 160 19.73 1.14 -4.43
N ASN A 161 19.23 1.60 -5.58
CA ASN A 161 18.98 3.01 -5.89
C ASN A 161 17.55 3.18 -6.40
N ALA A 162 16.58 2.94 -5.52
CA ALA A 162 15.18 2.93 -5.90
C ALA A 162 14.71 4.30 -6.43
N THR A 163 14.13 4.31 -7.63
CA THR A 163 13.57 5.50 -8.28
C THR A 163 12.06 5.63 -8.06
N LYS A 164 11.40 4.54 -7.67
CA LYS A 164 9.95 4.45 -7.47
C LYS A 164 9.61 3.35 -6.47
N ASP A 165 8.54 3.55 -5.71
CA ASP A 165 7.89 2.51 -4.92
C ASP A 165 6.63 2.00 -5.65
N VAL A 166 6.49 0.68 -5.76
CA VAL A 166 5.36 0.02 -6.40
C VAL A 166 4.71 -0.92 -5.40
N ILE A 167 3.39 -0.85 -5.27
CA ILE A 167 2.62 -1.75 -4.39
C ILE A 167 1.80 -2.71 -5.24
N LEU A 168 2.14 -3.99 -5.14
CA LEU A 168 1.38 -5.09 -5.70
C LEU A 168 0.53 -5.77 -4.62
N VAL A 169 -0.66 -6.21 -4.99
CA VAL A 169 -1.48 -7.12 -4.20
C VAL A 169 -1.66 -8.41 -4.99
N ARG A 170 -1.49 -9.57 -4.32
CA ARG A 170 -1.84 -10.89 -4.84
C ARG A 170 -2.98 -11.47 -4.03
N GLY A 171 -4.06 -11.87 -4.71
CA GLY A 171 -5.17 -12.61 -4.12
C GLY A 171 -5.65 -13.65 -5.13
N GLY A 172 -5.80 -14.91 -4.69
CA GLY A 172 -5.95 -16.03 -5.63
C GLY A 172 -4.75 -16.10 -6.60
N GLY A 173 -5.02 -16.39 -7.89
CA GLY A 173 -4.01 -16.38 -8.96
C GLY A 173 -3.79 -15.03 -9.65
N TYR A 174 -4.39 -13.94 -9.13
CA TYR A 174 -4.32 -12.60 -9.74
C TYR A 174 -3.39 -11.65 -8.98
N PHE A 175 -2.76 -10.75 -9.75
CA PHE A 175 -2.07 -9.56 -9.25
C PHE A 175 -2.83 -8.29 -9.61
N ALA A 176 -2.79 -7.30 -8.73
CA ALA A 176 -3.22 -5.94 -8.97
C ALA A 176 -2.12 -4.97 -8.52
N VAL A 177 -2.03 -3.80 -9.17
CA VAL A 177 -1.07 -2.75 -8.80
C VAL A 177 -1.81 -1.50 -8.34
N LYS A 178 -1.29 -0.89 -7.28
CA LYS A 178 -1.78 0.40 -6.81
C LYS A 178 -1.41 1.46 -7.84
N VAL A 179 -2.41 2.16 -8.35
CA VAL A 179 -2.24 3.36 -9.17
C VAL A 179 -2.20 4.53 -8.20
N ASP A 180 -1.06 5.20 -8.13
CA ASP A 180 -1.01 6.50 -7.47
C ASP A 180 -1.79 7.45 -8.37
N GLY A 181 -2.96 7.86 -7.89
CA GLY A 181 -3.90 8.70 -8.64
C GLY A 181 -3.15 9.88 -9.25
N TYR A 182 -3.04 9.88 -10.58
CA TYR A 182 -2.61 11.05 -11.30
C TYR A 182 -3.66 12.12 -11.02
N VAL A 183 -3.31 13.10 -10.19
CA VAL A 183 -3.96 14.40 -10.27
C VAL A 183 -3.46 14.99 -11.59
N LEU A 184 -4.24 14.77 -12.66
CA LEU A 184 -4.10 15.48 -13.94
C LEU A 184 -4.33 16.98 -13.73
#